data_AF-A0A5B7T196-F1
#
_entry.id   AF-A0A5B7T196-F1
#
_cell.length_a   1.000
_cell.length_b   1.000
_cell.length_c   1.000
_cell.angle_alpha   90.00
_cell.angle_beta   90.00
_cell.angle_gamma   90.00
#
_symmetry.space_group_name_H-M   'P 1'
#
loop_
_entity.id
_entity.type
_entity.pdbx_description
1 polymer ?
#
loop_
_entity_poly.entity_id
_entity_poly.type
_entity_poly.pdbx_seq_one_letter_code
_entity_poly.pdbx_strand_id
1 'polypeptide(L)'
;MDKLNSKKLLATFIEFISYHIFPFIFIFTHDLHNYSLHGFLIIMVAMVALYKEFILKLNPNKYFHILYSAIYLLLAILSLRSLNIFVIILIFSQLAFLYLMRYLPANNQNFTSLVENFIVPSFMSISIAFTYMHFISVTFVVPLLLVNLATVLINYFEGTKFDYIELIAISGLSLILFLMNYISFWTALIIVIFVVSMSLLKLFKNFNQSNLVYRVIGNLVLII
;
A
#
# COMPACT_ATOMS: atom_id res chain seq x y z
N MET A 1 -18.76 15.39 -17.42
CA MET A 1 -18.00 14.12 -17.29
C MET A 1 -16.55 14.33 -16.80
N ASP A 2 -15.96 15.52 -16.93
CA ASP A 2 -14.52 15.75 -16.66
C ASP A 2 -14.11 15.74 -15.18
N LYS A 3 -14.97 16.19 -14.26
CA LYS A 3 -14.64 16.24 -12.81
C LYS A 3 -14.49 14.87 -12.13
N LEU A 4 -15.16 13.83 -12.63
CA LEU A 4 -15.08 12.49 -12.04
C LEU A 4 -13.79 11.79 -12.48
N ASN A 5 -13.45 11.91 -13.76
CA ASN A 5 -12.24 11.32 -14.33
C ASN A 5 -10.98 12.02 -13.81
N SER A 6 -11.01 13.34 -13.64
CA SER A 6 -9.89 14.09 -13.03
C SER A 6 -9.64 13.68 -11.58
N LYS A 7 -10.70 13.45 -10.78
CA LYS A 7 -10.55 12.93 -9.40
C LYS A 7 -9.94 11.54 -9.35
N LYS A 8 -10.32 10.63 -10.26
CA LYS A 8 -9.75 9.27 -10.33
C LYS A 8 -8.28 9.27 -10.78
N LEU A 9 -7.91 10.15 -11.72
CA LEU A 9 -6.52 10.35 -12.11
C LEU A 9 -5.68 10.91 -10.96
N LEU A 10 -6.22 11.87 -10.21
CA LEU A 10 -5.55 12.40 -9.01
C LEU A 10 -5.38 11.32 -7.94
N ALA A 11 -6.39 10.49 -7.69
CA ALA A 11 -6.28 9.35 -6.78
C ALA A 11 -5.21 8.36 -7.23
N THR A 12 -5.13 8.07 -8.54
CA THR A 12 -4.08 7.23 -9.13
C THR A 12 -2.69 7.79 -8.87
N PHE A 13 -2.53 9.11 -9.06
CA PHE A 13 -1.25 9.78 -8.83
C PHE A 13 -0.85 9.75 -7.35
N ILE A 14 -1.79 9.98 -6.44
CA ILE A 14 -1.53 9.89 -5.00
C ILE A 14 -1.23 8.44 -4.58
N GLU A 15 -1.93 7.44 -5.15
CA GLU A 15 -1.67 6.02 -4.91
C GLU A 15 -0.24 5.67 -5.33
N PHE A 16 0.16 6.08 -6.55
CA PHE A 16 1.52 5.92 -7.05
C PHE A 16 2.55 6.56 -6.09
N ILE A 17 2.35 7.81 -5.68
CA ILE A 17 3.26 8.49 -4.74
C ILE A 17 3.31 7.72 -3.42
N SER A 18 2.15 7.30 -2.90
CA SER A 18 2.07 6.67 -1.58
C SER A 18 2.89 5.38 -1.45
N TYR A 19 3.05 4.63 -2.56
CA TYR A 19 3.92 3.45 -2.58
C TYR A 19 5.40 3.80 -2.41
N HIS A 20 5.78 5.00 -2.85
CA HIS A 20 7.16 5.49 -2.86
C HIS A 20 7.53 6.25 -1.58
N ILE A 21 6.57 6.89 -0.89
CA ILE A 21 6.82 7.68 0.33
C ILE A 21 7.70 6.90 1.31
N PHE A 22 7.21 5.76 1.82
CA PHE A 22 7.91 5.03 2.87
C PHE A 22 9.27 4.47 2.44
N PRO A 23 9.41 3.78 1.28
CA PRO A 23 10.71 3.34 0.78
C PRO A 23 11.74 4.46 0.67
N PHE A 24 11.40 5.59 0.06
CA PHE A 24 12.35 6.70 -0.11
C PHE A 24 12.73 7.33 1.21
N ILE A 25 11.77 7.54 2.12
CA ILE A 25 12.13 8.15 3.41
C ILE A 25 13.08 7.25 4.19
N PHE A 26 12.82 5.94 4.24
CA PHE A 26 13.71 5.00 4.92
C PHE A 26 15.13 5.03 4.35
N ILE A 27 15.22 5.08 3.03
CA ILE A 27 16.43 5.26 2.24
C ILE A 27 17.21 6.50 2.69
N PHE A 28 16.53 7.65 2.74
CA PHE A 28 17.15 8.92 3.13
C PHE A 28 17.54 8.95 4.62
N THR A 29 16.75 8.38 5.52
CA THR A 29 17.06 8.38 6.97
C THR A 29 18.19 7.45 7.35
N HIS A 30 18.46 6.42 6.53
CA HIS A 30 19.53 5.44 6.76
C HIS A 30 20.76 5.66 5.85
N ASP A 31 20.84 6.80 5.15
CA ASP A 31 21.98 7.18 4.31
C ASP A 31 22.39 6.11 3.29
N LEU A 32 21.43 5.46 2.61
CA LEU A 32 21.72 4.35 1.69
C LEU A 32 22.10 4.79 0.26
N HIS A 33 23.24 5.43 0.04
CA HIS A 33 23.60 6.21 -1.16
C HIS A 33 23.51 5.56 -2.58
N ASN A 34 23.11 4.30 -2.74
CA ASN A 34 22.92 3.64 -4.04
C ASN A 34 21.48 3.76 -4.56
N TYR A 35 21.15 4.88 -5.22
CA TYR A 35 19.84 5.06 -5.85
C TYR A 35 19.97 5.24 -7.37
N SER A 36 19.98 4.14 -8.12
CA SER A 36 19.74 4.21 -9.56
C SER A 36 18.24 4.21 -9.83
N LEU A 37 17.71 5.27 -10.42
CA LEU A 37 16.30 5.31 -10.85
C LEU A 37 16.05 4.29 -11.97
N HIS A 38 15.26 3.26 -11.68
CA HIS A 38 14.88 2.27 -12.68
C HIS A 38 13.57 2.68 -13.38
N GLY A 39 13.68 3.20 -14.61
CA GLY A 39 12.51 3.64 -15.39
C GLY A 39 11.45 2.55 -15.59
N PHE A 40 11.87 1.30 -15.80
CA PHE A 40 10.94 0.17 -15.89
C PHE A 40 10.15 -0.06 -14.60
N LEU A 41 10.78 0.09 -13.43
CA LEU A 41 10.11 -0.03 -12.14
C LEU A 41 9.02 1.04 -12.03
N ILE A 42 9.37 2.30 -12.33
CA ILE A 42 8.43 3.43 -12.27
C ILE A 42 7.20 3.16 -13.14
N ILE A 43 7.41 2.71 -14.39
CA ILE A 43 6.31 2.40 -15.32
C ILE A 43 5.45 1.25 -14.78
N MET A 44 6.05 0.15 -14.32
CA MET A 44 5.32 -1.00 -13.79
C MET A 44 4.51 -0.63 -12.54
N VAL A 45 5.08 0.17 -11.63
CA VAL A 45 4.38 0.67 -10.44
C VAL A 45 3.23 1.60 -10.81
N ALA A 46 3.44 2.51 -11.77
CA ALA A 46 2.40 3.40 -12.27
C ALA A 46 1.26 2.63 -12.92
N MET A 47 1.55 1.55 -13.66
CA MET A 47 0.53 0.67 -14.21
C MET A 47 -0.32 0.01 -13.12
N VAL A 48 0.28 -0.53 -12.06
CA VAL A 48 -0.51 -1.12 -10.95
C VAL A 48 -1.41 -0.08 -10.27
N ALA A 49 -0.88 1.12 -9.98
CA ALA A 49 -1.67 2.21 -9.40
C ALA A 49 -2.84 2.63 -10.31
N LEU A 50 -2.58 2.78 -11.62
CA LEU A 50 -3.58 3.13 -12.62
C LEU A 50 -4.62 2.03 -12.78
N TYR A 51 -4.19 0.77 -12.73
CA TYR A 51 -5.08 -0.37 -12.81
C TYR A 51 -6.07 -0.38 -11.63
N LYS A 52 -5.55 -0.21 -10.41
CA LYS A 52 -6.33 -0.17 -9.17
C LYS A 52 -7.31 0.99 -9.12
N GLU A 53 -6.82 2.23 -9.25
CA GLU A 53 -7.62 3.42 -8.96
C GLU A 53 -8.44 3.92 -10.16
N PHE A 54 -8.03 3.59 -11.39
CA PHE A 54 -8.69 4.07 -12.60
C PHE A 54 -9.39 2.96 -13.39
N ILE A 55 -8.65 1.95 -13.85
CA ILE A 55 -9.16 0.95 -14.80
C ILE A 55 -10.24 0.07 -14.16
N LEU A 56 -10.01 -0.50 -12.97
CA LEU A 56 -11.00 -1.35 -12.31
C LEU A 56 -12.33 -0.60 -12.10
N LYS A 57 -12.26 0.69 -11.72
CA LYS A 57 -13.43 1.54 -11.50
C LYS A 57 -14.17 1.97 -12.78
N LEU A 58 -13.66 1.60 -13.96
CA LEU A 58 -14.32 1.82 -15.25
C LEU A 58 -15.03 0.55 -15.76
N ASN A 59 -14.94 -0.58 -15.04
CA ASN A 59 -15.52 -1.87 -15.43
C ASN A 59 -15.30 -2.23 -16.92
N PRO A 60 -14.05 -2.25 -17.41
CA PRO A 60 -13.80 -2.48 -18.81
C PRO A 60 -14.11 -3.93 -19.21
N ASN A 61 -14.28 -4.12 -20.52
CA ASN A 61 -14.54 -5.44 -21.11
C ASN A 61 -13.33 -6.38 -20.91
N LYS A 62 -13.57 -7.69 -20.89
CA LYS A 62 -12.57 -8.76 -20.76
C LYS A 62 -11.40 -8.58 -21.72
N TYR A 63 -11.65 -8.16 -22.97
CA TYR A 63 -10.59 -7.92 -23.96
C TYR A 63 -9.59 -6.84 -23.54
N PHE A 64 -10.06 -5.79 -22.85
CA PHE A 64 -9.18 -4.73 -22.34
C PHE A 64 -8.26 -5.26 -21.24
N HIS A 65 -8.76 -6.12 -20.36
CA HIS A 65 -7.94 -6.75 -19.33
C HIS A 65 -6.85 -7.65 -19.95
N ILE A 66 -7.21 -8.45 -20.96
CA ILE A 66 -6.25 -9.29 -21.67
C ILE A 66 -5.16 -8.43 -22.33
N LEU A 67 -5.56 -7.36 -23.01
CA LEU A 67 -4.61 -6.43 -23.64
C LEU A 67 -3.70 -5.78 -22.59
N TYR A 68 -4.27 -5.33 -21.47
CA TYR A 68 -3.53 -4.70 -20.39
C TYR A 68 -2.49 -5.65 -19.77
N SER A 69 -2.89 -6.89 -19.50
CA SER A 69 -1.99 -7.94 -19.00
C SER A 69 -0.91 -8.31 -20.02
N ALA A 70 -1.22 -8.32 -21.33
CA ALA A 70 -0.23 -8.58 -22.38
C ALA A 70 0.83 -7.46 -22.48
N ILE A 71 0.40 -6.19 -22.44
CA ILE A 71 1.31 -5.03 -22.40
C ILE A 71 2.20 -5.12 -21.16
N TYR A 72 1.60 -5.44 -20.01
CA TYR A 72 2.33 -5.56 -18.76
C TYR A 72 3.35 -6.70 -18.77
N LEU A 73 2.99 -7.86 -19.35
CA LEU A 73 3.89 -9.00 -19.52
C LEU A 73 5.06 -8.66 -20.45
N LEU A 74 4.80 -7.94 -21.55
CA LEU A 74 5.85 -7.47 -22.45
C LEU A 74 6.82 -6.53 -21.73
N LEU A 75 6.32 -5.59 -20.92
CA LEU A 75 7.15 -4.73 -20.08
C LEU A 75 7.98 -5.51 -19.06
N ALA A 76 7.39 -6.54 -18.43
CA ALA A 76 8.09 -7.43 -17.52
C ALA A 76 9.23 -8.19 -18.20
N ILE A 77 9.03 -8.67 -19.43
CA ILE A 77 10.10 -9.34 -20.21
C ILE A 77 11.22 -8.35 -20.56
N LEU A 78 10.87 -7.14 -21.00
CA LEU A 78 11.86 -6.11 -21.33
C LEU A 78 12.66 -5.66 -20.09
N SER A 79 12.03 -5.66 -18.91
CA SER A 79 12.66 -5.21 -17.68
C SER A 79 13.61 -6.23 -17.05
N LEU A 80 13.61 -7.51 -17.48
CA LEU A 80 14.50 -8.57 -17.00
C LEU A 80 16.00 -8.23 -17.09
N ARG A 81 16.39 -7.36 -18.01
CA ARG A 81 17.78 -6.89 -18.14
C ARG A 81 18.19 -5.89 -17.05
N SER A 82 17.22 -5.28 -16.37
CA SER A 82 17.42 -4.12 -15.49
C SER A 82 16.89 -4.32 -14.07
N LEU A 83 15.95 -5.24 -13.87
CA LEU A 83 15.29 -5.52 -12.60
C LEU A 83 15.48 -6.98 -12.22
N ASN A 84 15.53 -7.23 -10.92
CA ASN A 84 15.57 -8.58 -10.39
C ASN A 84 14.26 -9.33 -10.73
N ILE A 85 14.37 -10.59 -11.16
CA ILE A 85 13.22 -11.44 -11.50
C ILE A 85 12.22 -11.56 -10.34
N PHE A 86 12.68 -11.56 -9.09
CA PHE A 86 11.81 -11.61 -7.91
C PHE A 86 10.95 -10.35 -7.78
N VAL A 87 11.50 -9.16 -8.09
CA VAL A 87 10.76 -7.90 -8.12
C VAL A 87 9.71 -7.93 -9.21
N ILE A 88 10.09 -8.38 -10.41
CA ILE A 88 9.17 -8.48 -11.55
C ILE A 88 7.98 -9.39 -11.20
N ILE A 89 8.25 -10.57 -10.63
CA ILE A 89 7.22 -11.51 -10.18
C ILE A 89 6.34 -10.88 -9.09
N LEU A 90 6.94 -10.18 -8.12
CA LEU A 90 6.21 -9.58 -7.01
C LEU A 90 5.27 -8.46 -7.45
N ILE A 91 5.70 -7.60 -8.38
CA ILE A 91 4.83 -6.54 -8.92
C ILE A 91 3.76 -7.16 -9.84
N PHE A 92 4.12 -8.15 -10.67
CA PHE A 92 3.16 -8.86 -11.52
C PHE A 92 2.06 -9.54 -10.71
N SER A 93 2.41 -10.18 -9.59
CA SER A 93 1.43 -10.84 -8.73
C SER A 93 0.41 -9.86 -8.13
N GLN A 94 0.80 -8.61 -7.86
CA GLN A 94 -0.15 -7.58 -7.38
C GLN A 94 -1.24 -7.29 -8.42
N LEU A 95 -0.86 -7.18 -9.69
CA LEU A 95 -1.81 -6.98 -10.79
C LEU A 95 -2.71 -8.19 -10.99
N ALA A 96 -2.16 -9.40 -10.86
CA ALA A 96 -2.93 -10.64 -10.91
C ALA A 96 -3.95 -10.73 -9.76
N PHE A 97 -3.55 -10.39 -8.54
CA PHE A 97 -4.46 -10.34 -7.39
C PHE A 97 -5.59 -9.35 -7.62
N LEU A 98 -5.29 -8.11 -8.05
CA LEU A 98 -6.30 -7.10 -8.38
C LEU A 98 -7.29 -7.58 -9.44
N TYR A 99 -6.82 -8.32 -10.45
CA TYR A 99 -7.70 -8.89 -11.47
C TYR A 99 -8.57 -10.03 -10.92
N LEU A 100 -8.01 -10.92 -10.09
CA LEU A 100 -8.74 -12.02 -9.48
C LEU A 100 -9.87 -11.52 -8.55
N MET A 101 -9.67 -10.39 -7.87
CA MET A 101 -10.70 -9.84 -6.98
C MET A 101 -12.03 -9.54 -7.69
N ARG A 102 -11.99 -9.25 -8.99
CA ARG A 102 -13.21 -9.04 -9.80
C ARG A 102 -14.12 -10.27 -9.88
N TYR A 103 -13.54 -11.47 -9.80
CA TYR A 103 -14.27 -12.73 -9.96
C TYR A 103 -14.76 -13.31 -8.63
N LEU A 104 -14.47 -12.65 -7.51
CA LEU A 104 -14.93 -13.11 -6.21
C LEU A 104 -16.40 -12.77 -5.98
N PRO A 105 -17.15 -13.65 -5.29
CA PRO A 105 -18.53 -13.36 -4.89
C PRO A 105 -18.61 -12.11 -4.01
N ALA A 106 -19.72 -11.39 -4.08
CA ALA A 106 -19.96 -10.18 -3.29
C ALA A 106 -19.85 -10.40 -1.76
N ASN A 107 -20.00 -11.64 -1.27
CA ASN A 107 -19.82 -11.97 0.14
C ASN A 107 -18.35 -11.83 0.62
N ASN A 108 -17.39 -11.73 -0.29
CA ASN A 108 -15.96 -11.66 0.01
C ASN A 108 -15.41 -10.22 -0.02
N GLN A 109 -16.26 -9.19 0.12
CA GLN A 109 -15.85 -7.78 0.06
C GLN A 109 -14.73 -7.43 1.05
N ASN A 110 -14.71 -8.04 2.25
CA ASN A 110 -13.64 -7.84 3.23
C ASN A 110 -12.29 -8.32 2.71
N PHE A 111 -12.28 -9.47 2.02
CA PHE A 111 -11.07 -10.01 1.41
C PHE A 111 -10.62 -9.16 0.21
N THR A 112 -11.55 -8.66 -0.61
CA THR A 112 -11.28 -7.68 -1.69
C THR A 112 -10.57 -6.46 -1.19
N SER A 113 -11.09 -5.84 -0.14
CA SER A 113 -10.45 -4.66 0.42
C SER A 113 -9.13 -4.95 1.11
N LEU A 114 -8.97 -6.11 1.78
CA LEU A 114 -7.69 -6.49 2.36
C LEU A 114 -6.61 -6.63 1.27
N VAL A 115 -6.94 -7.24 0.13
CA VAL A 115 -6.03 -7.31 -1.01
C VAL A 115 -5.71 -5.92 -1.56
N GLU A 116 -6.74 -5.12 -1.85
CA GLU A 116 -6.58 -3.80 -2.49
C GLU A 116 -5.87 -2.78 -1.59
N ASN A 117 -6.14 -2.79 -0.29
CA ASN A 117 -5.73 -1.73 0.63
C ASN A 117 -4.57 -2.11 1.55
N PHE A 118 -4.32 -3.41 1.77
CA PHE A 118 -3.18 -3.88 2.56
C PHE A 118 -2.13 -4.58 1.70
N ILE A 119 -2.51 -5.64 0.97
CA ILE A 119 -1.54 -6.47 0.23
C ILE A 119 -0.86 -5.65 -0.87
N VAL A 120 -1.64 -5.11 -1.81
CA VAL A 120 -1.08 -4.39 -2.96
C VAL A 120 -0.16 -3.24 -2.52
N PRO A 121 -0.58 -2.31 -1.64
CA PRO A 121 0.30 -1.21 -1.23
C PRO A 121 1.56 -1.68 -0.50
N SER A 122 1.45 -2.69 0.37
CA SER A 122 2.59 -3.23 1.10
C SER A 122 3.62 -3.83 0.16
N PHE A 123 3.20 -4.76 -0.71
CA PHE A 123 4.11 -5.47 -1.60
C PHE A 123 4.66 -4.57 -2.71
N MET A 124 3.93 -3.53 -3.12
CA MET A 124 4.44 -2.48 -4.01
C MET A 124 5.57 -1.69 -3.34
N SER A 125 5.39 -1.21 -2.11
CA SER A 125 6.44 -0.53 -1.35
C SER A 125 7.65 -1.43 -1.08
N ILE A 126 7.43 -2.72 -0.77
CA ILE A 126 8.50 -3.72 -0.61
C ILE A 126 9.27 -3.93 -1.92
N SER A 127 8.58 -4.01 -3.06
CA SER A 127 9.21 -4.16 -4.38
C SER A 127 10.13 -2.97 -4.71
N ILE A 128 9.66 -1.75 -4.42
CA ILE A 128 10.42 -0.52 -4.61
C ILE A 128 11.66 -0.52 -3.70
N ALA A 129 11.45 -0.83 -2.42
CA ALA A 129 12.52 -0.92 -1.42
C ALA A 129 13.60 -1.94 -1.82
N PHE A 130 13.22 -3.14 -2.24
CA PHE A 130 14.19 -4.16 -2.68
C PHE A 130 14.98 -3.74 -3.91
N THR A 131 14.34 -3.00 -4.83
CA THR A 131 15.02 -2.55 -6.05
C THR A 131 16.14 -1.56 -5.72
N TYR A 132 15.92 -0.66 -4.77
CA TYR A 132 16.91 0.36 -4.41
C TYR A 132 17.92 -0.11 -3.37
N MET A 133 17.51 -0.90 -2.38
CA MET A 133 18.38 -1.32 -1.30
C MET A 133 19.08 -2.66 -1.55
N HIS A 134 18.64 -3.45 -2.55
CA HIS A 134 19.08 -4.83 -2.84
C HIS A 134 18.94 -5.86 -1.69
N PHE A 135 18.66 -5.41 -0.48
CA PHE A 135 18.22 -6.19 0.66
C PHE A 135 17.01 -5.51 1.29
N ILE A 136 16.16 -6.28 1.96
CA ILE A 136 15.07 -5.75 2.76
C ILE A 136 15.32 -6.13 4.21
N SER A 137 15.51 -5.14 5.08
CA SER A 137 15.59 -5.38 6.52
C SER A 137 14.21 -5.68 7.10
N VAL A 138 14.14 -6.54 8.11
CA VAL A 138 12.91 -6.75 8.90
C VAL A 138 12.47 -5.44 9.58
N THR A 139 13.42 -4.59 9.96
CA THR A 139 13.16 -3.24 10.52
C THR A 139 12.53 -2.28 9.51
N PHE A 140 12.52 -2.61 8.21
CA PHE A 140 11.78 -1.88 7.20
C PHE A 140 10.36 -2.46 7.00
N VAL A 141 10.28 -3.79 6.82
CA VAL A 141 9.02 -4.47 6.48
C VAL A 141 7.99 -4.33 7.58
N VAL A 142 8.41 -4.55 8.83
CA VAL A 142 7.50 -4.56 9.97
C VAL A 142 6.76 -3.23 10.13
N PRO A 143 7.43 -2.05 10.20
CA PRO A 143 6.72 -0.78 10.29
C PRO A 143 5.84 -0.48 9.06
N LEU A 144 6.28 -0.83 7.85
CA LEU A 144 5.46 -0.66 6.64
C LEU A 144 4.15 -1.47 6.71
N LEU A 145 4.24 -2.74 7.08
CA LEU A 145 3.08 -3.60 7.25
C LEU A 145 2.16 -3.07 8.36
N LEU A 146 2.74 -2.60 9.45
CA LEU A 146 1.98 -2.06 10.59
C LEU A 146 1.16 -0.83 10.18
N VAL A 147 1.71 0.09 9.38
CA VAL A 147 0.94 1.23 8.86
C VAL A 147 -0.14 0.81 7.89
N ASN A 148 0.16 -0.07 6.93
CA ASN A 148 -0.89 -0.52 6.01
C ASN A 148 -2.02 -1.24 6.74
N LEU A 149 -1.69 -2.04 7.77
CA LEU A 149 -2.69 -2.69 8.62
C LEU A 149 -3.52 -1.66 9.40
N ALA A 150 -2.85 -0.70 10.06
CA ALA A 150 -3.50 0.40 10.76
C ALA A 150 -4.51 1.16 9.89
N THR A 151 -4.15 1.47 8.64
CA THR A 151 -5.03 2.19 7.72
C THR A 151 -6.27 1.39 7.33
N VAL A 152 -6.14 0.07 7.20
CA VAL A 152 -7.27 -0.82 6.96
C VAL A 152 -8.19 -0.84 8.18
N LEU A 153 -7.66 -0.98 9.39
CA LEU A 153 -8.46 -0.96 10.62
C LEU A 153 -9.24 0.35 10.78
N ILE A 154 -8.59 1.51 10.60
CA ILE A 154 -9.28 2.82 10.64
C ILE A 154 -10.41 2.86 9.61
N ASN A 155 -10.17 2.38 8.39
CA ASN A 155 -11.16 2.38 7.32
C ASN A 155 -12.38 1.48 7.64
N TYR A 156 -12.20 0.43 8.43
CA TYR A 156 -13.27 -0.48 8.85
C TYR A 156 -13.90 -0.17 10.21
N PHE A 157 -13.34 0.76 10.97
CA PHE A 157 -13.86 1.13 12.27
C PHE A 157 -15.27 1.73 12.18
N GLU A 158 -16.27 1.05 12.73
CA GLU A 158 -17.68 1.48 12.81
C GLU A 158 -18.12 1.73 14.28
N GLY A 159 -17.24 1.46 15.24
CA GLY A 159 -17.50 1.64 16.67
C GLY A 159 -18.19 0.43 17.31
N THR A 160 -18.12 -0.75 16.69
CA THR A 160 -18.61 -1.99 17.29
C THR A 160 -17.65 -2.51 18.36
N LYS A 161 -18.12 -3.43 19.23
CA LYS A 161 -17.27 -4.05 20.26
C LYS A 161 -16.03 -4.75 19.66
N PHE A 162 -16.17 -5.33 18.47
CA PHE A 162 -15.06 -6.01 17.79
C PHE A 162 -13.99 -5.01 17.33
N ASP A 163 -14.38 -3.83 16.85
CA ASP A 163 -13.45 -2.80 16.40
C ASP A 163 -12.59 -2.27 17.56
N TYR A 164 -13.15 -2.18 18.78
CA TYR A 164 -12.36 -1.85 19.97
C TYR A 164 -11.35 -2.94 20.33
N ILE A 165 -11.67 -4.21 20.10
CA ILE A 165 -10.73 -5.32 20.28
C ILE A 165 -9.60 -5.20 19.25
N GLU A 166 -9.89 -4.82 18.01
CA GLU A 166 -8.87 -4.57 16.98
C GLU A 166 -7.92 -3.42 17.37
N LEU A 167 -8.43 -2.35 17.97
CA LEU A 167 -7.62 -1.25 18.50
C LEU A 167 -6.69 -1.70 19.64
N ILE A 168 -7.19 -2.54 20.54
CA ILE A 168 -6.37 -3.13 21.62
C ILE A 168 -5.31 -4.05 21.01
N ALA A 169 -5.70 -4.87 20.03
CA ALA A 169 -4.80 -5.81 19.37
C ALA A 169 -3.66 -5.08 18.64
N ILE A 170 -3.92 -4.00 17.91
CA ILE A 170 -2.85 -3.25 17.23
C ILE A 170 -1.94 -2.48 18.21
N SER A 171 -2.50 -2.02 19.33
CA SER A 171 -1.71 -1.40 20.40
C SER A 171 -0.79 -2.43 21.08
N GLY A 172 -1.32 -3.61 21.38
CA GLY A 172 -0.55 -4.74 21.91
C GLY A 172 0.52 -5.22 20.92
N LEU A 173 0.18 -5.34 19.64
CA LEU A 173 1.12 -5.69 18.58
C LEU A 173 2.27 -4.68 18.49
N SER A 174 1.96 -3.38 18.51
CA SER A 174 2.98 -2.31 18.49
C SER A 174 3.91 -2.40 19.69
N LEU A 175 3.37 -2.69 20.88
CA LEU A 175 4.17 -2.89 22.09
C LEU A 175 5.06 -4.13 22.01
N ILE A 176 4.55 -5.26 21.50
CA ILE A 176 5.36 -6.48 21.27
C ILE A 176 6.48 -6.19 20.28
N LEU A 177 6.19 -5.51 19.17
CA LEU A 177 7.19 -5.17 18.16
C LEU A 177 8.27 -4.23 18.70
N PHE A 178 7.91 -3.30 19.60
CA PHE A 178 8.86 -2.49 20.34
C PHE A 178 9.75 -3.33 21.27
N LEU A 179 9.15 -4.22 22.07
CA LEU A 179 9.90 -5.11 22.98
C LEU A 179 10.87 -6.05 22.23
N MET A 180 10.52 -6.44 21.00
CA MET A 180 11.37 -7.22 20.11
C MET A 180 12.42 -6.40 19.35
N ASN A 181 12.51 -5.09 19.59
CA ASN A 181 13.40 -4.14 18.91
C ASN A 181 13.19 -4.06 17.38
N TYR A 182 12.00 -4.37 16.88
CA TYR A 182 11.67 -4.18 15.45
C TYR A 182 11.27 -2.74 15.12
N ILE A 183 10.74 -2.00 16.09
CA ILE A 183 10.37 -0.58 15.97
C ILE A 183 10.84 0.19 17.19
N SER A 184 11.07 1.50 17.03
CA SER A 184 11.43 2.37 18.15
C SER A 184 10.22 2.64 19.06
N PHE A 185 10.49 3.09 20.29
CA PHE A 185 9.45 3.53 21.22
C PHE A 185 8.58 4.64 20.61
N TRP A 186 9.21 5.62 19.96
CA TRP A 186 8.53 6.74 19.31
C TRP A 186 7.61 6.24 18.21
N THR A 187 8.09 5.35 17.35
CA THR A 187 7.31 4.74 16.28
C THR A 187 6.09 4.00 16.82
N ALA A 188 6.26 3.18 17.87
CA ALA A 188 5.16 2.46 18.50
C ALA A 188 4.09 3.42 19.07
N LEU A 189 4.52 4.44 19.82
CA LEU A 189 3.65 5.42 20.43
C LEU A 189 2.87 6.24 19.39
N ILE A 190 3.57 6.69 18.35
CA ILE A 190 3.02 7.47 17.26
C ILE A 190 1.95 6.67 16.49
N ILE A 191 2.20 5.38 16.19
CA ILE A 191 1.24 4.51 15.51
C ILE A 191 -0.03 4.36 16.35
N VAL A 192 0.11 4.12 17.66
CA VAL A 192 -1.04 3.98 18.57
C VAL A 192 -1.85 5.28 18.59
N ILE A 193 -1.19 6.43 18.76
CA ILE A 193 -1.86 7.74 18.73
C ILE A 193 -2.57 7.96 17.40
N PHE A 194 -1.91 7.67 16.28
CA PHE A 194 -2.47 7.84 14.94
C PHE A 194 -3.74 7.01 14.75
N VAL A 195 -3.69 5.71 15.08
CA VAL A 195 -4.83 4.80 14.93
C VAL A 195 -5.98 5.22 15.84
N VAL A 196 -5.72 5.44 17.12
CA VAL A 196 -6.75 5.84 18.09
C VAL A 196 -7.37 7.18 17.68
N SER A 197 -6.56 8.17 17.36
CA SER A 197 -7.06 9.51 16.98
C SER A 197 -7.92 9.46 15.72
N MET A 198 -7.47 8.75 14.68
CA MET A 198 -8.22 8.67 13.42
C MET A 198 -9.52 7.86 13.58
N SER A 199 -9.50 6.76 14.34
CA SER A 199 -10.72 6.00 14.63
C SER A 199 -11.73 6.81 15.45
N LEU A 200 -11.27 7.58 16.45
CA LEU A 200 -12.14 8.48 17.22
C LEU A 200 -12.68 9.64 16.36
N LEU A 201 -11.86 10.23 15.49
CA LEU A 201 -12.31 11.27 14.56
C LEU A 201 -13.37 10.74 13.59
N LYS A 202 -13.19 9.51 13.11
CA LYS A 202 -14.18 8.85 12.25
C LYS A 202 -15.50 8.64 12.99
N LEU A 203 -15.45 8.14 14.23
CA LEU A 203 -16.65 7.89 15.05
C LEU A 203 -17.38 9.17 15.46
N PHE A 204 -16.67 10.17 15.98
CA PHE A 204 -17.29 11.34 16.62
C PHE A 204 -17.46 12.55 15.70
N LYS A 205 -16.67 12.66 14.63
CA LYS A 205 -16.73 13.78 13.69
C LYS A 205 -17.16 13.39 12.29
N ASN A 206 -17.57 12.12 12.06
CA ASN A 206 -17.86 11.57 10.74
C ASN A 206 -16.73 11.84 9.73
N PHE A 207 -15.49 11.93 10.22
CA PHE A 207 -14.33 12.19 9.37
C PHE A 207 -13.93 10.92 8.63
N ASN A 208 -14.61 10.67 7.51
CA ASN A 208 -14.40 9.49 6.68
C ASN A 208 -13.54 9.86 5.46
N GLN A 209 -12.27 9.45 5.47
CA GLN A 209 -11.36 9.61 4.34
C GLN A 209 -11.06 8.26 3.71
N SER A 210 -10.63 8.26 2.45
CA SER A 210 -10.20 7.02 1.79
C SER A 210 -8.96 6.45 2.46
N ASN A 211 -8.82 5.11 2.46
CA ASN A 211 -7.61 4.42 2.95
C ASN A 211 -6.30 5.04 2.42
N LEU A 212 -6.26 5.42 1.14
CA LEU A 212 -5.11 6.12 0.52
C LEU A 212 -4.66 7.36 1.29
N VAL A 213 -5.59 8.17 1.81
CA VAL A 213 -5.27 9.37 2.60
C VAL A 213 -4.68 8.97 3.95
N TYR A 214 -5.28 8.00 4.64
CA TYR A 214 -4.74 7.48 5.89
C TYR A 214 -3.35 6.88 5.69
N ARG A 215 -3.08 6.17 4.58
CA ARG A 215 -1.77 5.60 4.28
C ARG A 215 -0.72 6.66 4.00
N VAL A 216 -1.06 7.71 3.26
CA VAL A 216 -0.15 8.85 3.06
C VAL A 216 0.22 9.46 4.41
N ILE A 217 -0.75 9.72 5.28
CA ILE A 217 -0.49 10.27 6.62
C ILE A 217 0.34 9.29 7.45
N GLY A 218 -0.04 8.01 7.51
CA GLY A 218 0.67 6.99 8.28
C GLY A 218 2.13 6.83 7.85
N ASN A 219 2.38 6.79 6.53
CA ASN A 219 3.73 6.72 5.98
C ASN A 219 4.55 7.98 6.29
N LEU A 220 3.92 9.16 6.32
CA LEU A 220 4.57 10.42 6.72
C LEU A 220 4.82 10.53 8.23
N VAL A 221 4.02 9.82 9.02
CA VAL A 221 4.07 9.86 10.48
C VAL A 221 5.16 8.92 11.02
N LEU A 222 5.50 7.83 10.31
CA LEU A 222 6.64 6.96 10.64
C LEU A 222 8.03 7.59 10.40
N ILE A 223 8.09 8.85 9.99
CA ILE A 223 9.33 9.59 9.72
C ILE A 223 10.03 10.06 11.01
N ILE A 224 9.28 10.13 12.12
CA ILE A 224 9.71 10.69 13.41
C ILE A 224 10.01 9.54 14.39
#